data_AF-A0A957HNW6-F1
#
_entry.id   AF-A0A957HNW6-F1
#
_cell.length_a   1.000
_cell.length_b   1.000
_cell.length_c   1.000
_cell.angle_alpha   90.00
_cell.angle_beta   90.00
_cell.angle_gamma   90.00
#
_symmetry.space_group_name_H-M   'P 1'
#
loop_
_entity.id
_entity.type
_entity.pdbx_description
1 polymer ?
#
loop_
_entity_poly.entity_id
_entity_poly.type
_entity_poly.pdbx_seq_one_letter_code
_entity_poly.pdbx_strand_id
1 'polypeptide(L)'
;MNAKQVIKSQFRATLAMLQQAVEKCPDTVWNDPADKNKFWHIAYHALFYTHLYLQPTEADFTPWSKQQKDYQFMGPVPWPPHNEPEIGDPYTKADVLEYITFCEQQVDDVVDTLDLAGPSG
;
A
#
# COMPACT_ATOMS: atom_id res chain seq x y z
N MET A 1 15.35 14.80 -19.54
CA MET A 1 15.03 14.04 -18.30
C MET A 1 13.91 13.08 -18.65
N ASN A 2 14.07 11.78 -18.39
CA ASN A 2 13.00 10.82 -18.65
C ASN A 2 12.09 10.76 -17.41
N ALA A 3 10.88 11.33 -17.51
CA ALA A 3 9.95 11.45 -16.39
C ALA A 3 9.60 10.07 -15.78
N LYS A 4 9.43 9.04 -16.61
CA LYS A 4 9.15 7.66 -16.14
C LYS A 4 10.30 7.12 -15.29
N GLN A 5 11.54 7.32 -15.71
CA GLN A 5 12.71 6.92 -14.91
C GLN A 5 12.78 7.66 -13.57
N VAL A 6 12.44 8.95 -13.55
CA VAL A 6 12.38 9.74 -12.31
C VAL A 6 11.28 9.20 -11.39
N ILE A 7 10.08 8.95 -11.91
CA ILE A 7 8.96 8.38 -11.16
C ILE A 7 9.34 7.02 -10.55
N LYS A 8 9.91 6.10 -11.34
CA LYS A 8 10.42 4.81 -10.84
C LYS A 8 11.42 5.00 -9.70
N SER A 9 12.36 5.94 -9.85
CA SER A 9 13.35 6.25 -8.81
C SER A 9 12.71 6.78 -7.52
N GLN A 10 11.68 7.63 -7.61
CA GLN A 10 11.00 8.18 -6.43
C GLN A 10 10.18 7.10 -5.70
N PHE A 11 9.48 6.25 -6.44
CA PHE A 11 8.76 5.10 -5.87
C PHE A 11 9.72 4.15 -5.14
N ARG A 12 10.80 3.73 -5.80
CA ARG A 12 11.81 2.85 -5.17
C ARG A 12 12.42 3.46 -3.92
N ALA A 13 12.77 4.76 -3.95
CA ALA A 13 13.28 5.43 -2.75
C ALA A 13 12.25 5.42 -1.61
N THR A 14 10.98 5.69 -1.92
CA THR A 14 9.91 5.75 -0.91
C THR A 14 9.59 4.36 -0.34
N LEU A 15 9.51 3.34 -1.19
CA LEU A 15 9.31 1.95 -0.78
C LEU A 15 10.49 1.45 0.06
N ALA A 16 11.73 1.79 -0.30
CA ALA A 16 12.91 1.47 0.51
C ALA A 16 12.90 2.17 1.88
N MET A 17 12.40 3.41 1.97
CA MET A 17 12.21 4.07 3.28
C MET A 17 11.13 3.35 4.12
N LEU A 18 10.01 2.97 3.51
CA LEU A 18 8.96 2.22 4.20
C LEU A 18 9.46 0.85 4.67
N GLN A 19 10.21 0.14 3.83
CA GLN A 19 10.86 -1.14 4.19
C GLN A 19 11.71 -0.98 5.45
N GLN A 20 12.60 0.02 5.47
CA GLN A 20 13.42 0.29 6.65
C GLN A 20 12.58 0.62 7.90
N ALA A 21 11.46 1.33 7.73
CA ALA A 21 10.56 1.64 8.84
C ALA A 21 9.91 0.36 9.41
N VAL A 22 9.46 -0.56 8.54
CA VAL A 22 8.88 -1.85 8.93
C VAL A 22 9.92 -2.75 9.61
N GLU A 23 11.13 -2.85 9.06
CA GLU A 23 12.24 -3.65 9.62
C GLU A 23 12.67 -3.15 11.00
N LYS A 24 12.75 -1.83 11.19
CA LYS A 24 13.20 -1.20 12.44
C LYS A 24 12.09 -1.04 13.48
N CYS A 25 10.82 -1.22 13.11
CA CYS A 25 9.69 -1.08 14.02
C CYS A 25 9.79 -2.14 15.14
N PRO A 26 9.76 -1.80 16.43
CA PRO A 26 9.73 -2.80 17.50
C PRO A 26 8.43 -3.62 17.50
N ASP A 27 8.49 -4.90 17.89
CA ASP A 27 7.30 -5.75 17.96
C ASP A 27 6.22 -5.21 18.91
N THR A 28 6.64 -4.54 19.99
CA THR A 28 5.73 -3.90 20.94
C THR A 28 4.93 -2.74 20.34
N VAL A 29 5.46 -2.09 19.30
CA VAL A 29 4.82 -0.97 18.60
C VAL A 29 4.01 -1.46 17.40
N TRP A 30 4.40 -2.58 16.80
CA TRP A 30 3.80 -3.11 15.57
C TRP A 30 2.27 -3.18 15.62
N ASN A 31 1.74 -3.66 16.74
CA ASN A 31 0.31 -3.81 17.00
C ASN A 31 -0.06 -3.37 18.43
N ASP A 32 0.48 -2.24 18.91
CA ASP A 32 0.20 -1.75 20.26
C ASP A 32 -1.31 -1.48 20.43
N PRO A 33 -2.01 -2.10 21.41
CA PRO A 33 -3.44 -1.86 21.64
C PRO A 33 -3.78 -0.40 21.97
N ALA A 34 -2.84 0.41 22.48
CA ALA A 34 -3.05 1.82 22.80
C ALA A 34 -3.15 2.73 21.57
N ASP A 35 -2.60 2.32 20.42
CA ASP A 35 -2.61 3.13 19.21
C ASP A 35 -3.98 3.14 18.54
N LYS A 36 -4.48 4.33 18.15
CA LYS A 36 -5.72 4.42 17.36
C LYS A 36 -5.58 3.72 16.01
N ASN A 37 -4.49 4.01 15.30
CA ASN A 37 -4.14 3.36 14.04
C ASN A 37 -2.86 2.57 14.27
N LYS A 38 -2.94 1.25 14.14
CA LYS A 38 -1.80 0.35 14.39
C LYS A 38 -0.73 0.55 13.32
N PHE A 39 0.55 0.40 13.68
CA PHE A 39 1.64 0.57 12.74
C PHE A 39 1.49 -0.33 11.50
N TRP A 40 1.18 -1.62 11.71
CA TRP A 40 0.97 -2.57 10.62
C TRP A 40 -0.14 -2.12 9.66
N HIS A 41 -1.21 -1.54 10.20
CA HIS A 41 -2.38 -1.11 9.44
C HIS A 41 -2.05 0.13 8.62
N ILE A 42 -1.24 1.05 9.17
CA ILE A 42 -0.70 2.20 8.44
C ILE A 42 0.20 1.77 7.29
N ALA A 43 1.13 0.86 7.54
CA ALA A 43 2.03 0.36 6.51
C ALA A 43 1.24 -0.34 5.40
N TYR A 44 0.28 -1.19 5.76
CA TYR A 44 -0.58 -1.88 4.81
C TYR A 44 -1.45 -0.92 3.99
N HIS A 45 -2.10 0.06 4.63
CA HIS A 45 -2.92 1.07 3.95
C HIS A 45 -2.10 1.86 2.92
N ALA A 46 -0.90 2.30 3.30
CA ALA A 46 -0.01 3.02 2.38
C ALA A 46 0.35 2.17 1.15
N LEU A 47 0.64 0.88 1.35
CA LEU A 47 0.94 -0.05 0.27
C LEU A 47 -0.27 -0.36 -0.60
N PHE A 48 -1.44 -0.55 -0.01
CA PHE A 48 -2.68 -0.77 -0.75
C PHE A 48 -2.94 0.37 -1.73
N TYR A 49 -2.88 1.62 -1.25
CA TYR A 49 -3.12 2.77 -2.13
C TYR A 49 -1.96 3.07 -3.08
N THR A 50 -0.73 2.72 -2.71
CA THR A 50 0.40 2.73 -3.66
C THR A 50 0.12 1.78 -4.82
N HIS A 51 -0.31 0.55 -4.53
CA HIS A 51 -0.62 -0.45 -5.54
C HIS A 51 -1.84 -0.07 -6.39
N LEU A 52 -2.93 0.38 -5.76
CA LEU A 52 -4.16 0.80 -6.44
C LEU A 52 -3.91 1.98 -7.39
N TYR A 53 -3.32 3.08 -6.91
CA TYR A 53 -3.14 4.28 -7.72
C TYR A 53 -1.98 4.21 -8.71
N LEU A 54 -1.18 3.15 -8.64
CA LEU A 54 -0.23 2.86 -9.68
C LEU A 54 -0.91 2.29 -10.94
N GLN A 55 -2.08 1.66 -10.80
CA GLN A 55 -2.79 1.09 -11.94
C GLN A 55 -3.36 2.17 -12.86
N PRO A 56 -3.50 1.90 -14.18
CA PRO A 56 -4.09 2.86 -15.12
C PRO A 56 -5.54 3.23 -14.75
N THR A 57 -6.33 2.29 -14.26
CA THR A 57 -7.69 2.50 -13.76
C THR A 57 -7.97 1.63 -12.54
N GLU A 58 -9.01 1.96 -11.76
CA GLU A 58 -9.47 1.11 -10.65
C GLU A 58 -9.90 -0.29 -11.11
N ALA A 59 -10.38 -0.44 -12.35
CA ALA A 59 -10.81 -1.73 -12.90
C ALA A 59 -9.64 -2.66 -13.25
N ASP A 60 -8.43 -2.11 -13.43
CA ASP A 60 -7.21 -2.87 -13.69
C ASP A 60 -6.58 -3.40 -12.39
N PHE A 61 -7.07 -2.97 -11.23
CA PHE A 61 -6.56 -3.40 -9.94
C PHE A 61 -6.82 -4.88 -9.68
N THR A 62 -5.72 -5.63 -9.57
CA THR A 62 -5.74 -7.02 -9.13
C THR A 62 -5.19 -7.10 -7.72
N PRO A 63 -5.98 -7.53 -6.71
CA PRO A 63 -5.54 -7.65 -5.33
C PRO A 63 -4.27 -8.49 -5.16
N TRP A 64 -3.41 -8.09 -4.22
CA TRP A 64 -2.34 -8.96 -3.73
C TRP A 64 -2.92 -10.22 -3.08
N SER A 65 -2.22 -11.34 -3.19
CA SER A 65 -2.72 -12.68 -2.83
C SER A 65 -3.20 -12.81 -1.39
N LYS A 66 -2.63 -12.05 -0.45
CA LYS A 66 -3.01 -12.07 0.97
C LYS A 66 -3.98 -10.96 1.36
N GLN A 67 -4.45 -10.15 0.41
CA GLN A 67 -5.38 -9.06 0.68
C GLN A 67 -6.65 -9.59 1.38
N GLN A 68 -6.91 -9.04 2.56
CA GLN A 68 -8.16 -9.23 3.28
C GLN A 68 -9.16 -8.13 2.91
N LYS A 69 -10.44 -8.50 2.93
CA LYS A 69 -11.54 -7.59 2.62
C LYS A 69 -11.53 -6.40 3.59
N ASP A 70 -11.65 -5.19 3.04
CA ASP A 70 -11.82 -3.92 3.75
C ASP A 70 -10.69 -3.51 4.71
N TYR A 71 -9.59 -4.28 4.78
CA TYR A 71 -8.42 -3.97 5.61
C TYR A 71 -7.75 -2.65 5.24
N GLN A 72 -7.98 -2.12 4.04
CA GLN A 72 -7.40 -0.85 3.60
C GLN A 72 -8.02 0.36 4.31
N PHE A 73 -9.19 0.21 4.93
CA PHE A 73 -9.86 1.33 5.58
C PHE A 73 -9.39 1.50 7.02
N MET A 74 -9.08 2.74 7.41
CA MET A 74 -8.73 3.14 8.79
C MET A 74 -9.92 3.72 9.57
N GLY A 75 -11.13 3.50 9.09
CA GLY A 75 -12.36 4.02 9.65
C GLY A 75 -13.55 3.52 8.83
N PRO A 76 -14.73 4.15 8.98
CA PRO A 76 -15.93 3.72 8.30
C PRO A 76 -15.75 3.60 6.78
N VAL A 77 -16.34 2.56 6.21
CA VAL A 77 -16.35 2.40 4.74
C VAL A 77 -17.06 3.60 4.08
N PRO A 78 -16.62 4.03 2.88
CA PRO A 78 -17.10 5.25 2.26
C PRO A 78 -18.53 5.14 1.72
N TRP A 79 -19.12 3.94 1.69
CA TRP A 79 -20.49 3.71 1.23
C TRP A 79 -21.48 3.48 2.39
N PRO A 80 -22.76 3.83 2.23
CA PRO A 80 -23.79 3.54 3.22
C PRO A 80 -23.87 2.04 3.57
N PRO A 81 -24.11 1.66 4.84
CA PRO A 81 -24.44 2.52 5.98
C PRO A 81 -23.21 3.07 6.74
N HIS A 82 -22.02 3.08 6.14
CA HIS A 82 -20.77 3.54 6.76
C HIS A 82 -20.39 2.72 8.00
N ASN A 83 -20.42 1.40 7.87
CA ASN A 83 -19.97 0.50 8.94
C ASN A 83 -18.44 0.59 9.11
N GLU A 84 -17.96 0.30 10.32
CA GLU A 84 -16.54 0.03 10.54
C GLU A 84 -16.14 -1.29 9.84
N PRO A 85 -14.94 -1.38 9.27
CA PRO A 85 -14.45 -2.60 8.66
C PRO A 85 -14.22 -3.68 9.73
N GLU A 86 -14.53 -4.93 9.39
CA GLU A 86 -14.24 -6.08 10.25
C GLU A 86 -12.74 -6.46 10.12
N ILE A 87 -11.91 -5.80 10.93
CA ILE A 87 -10.47 -6.07 11.00
C ILE A 87 -10.23 -7.25 11.96
N GLY A 88 -9.70 -8.35 11.43
CA GLY A 88 -9.28 -9.53 12.19
C GLY A 88 -7.80 -9.47 12.59
N ASP A 89 -7.09 -10.58 12.38
CA ASP A 89 -5.68 -10.68 12.74
C ASP A 89 -4.80 -9.66 11.99
N PRO A 90 -3.79 -9.07 12.66
CA PRO A 90 -2.87 -8.13 12.04
C PRO A 90 -1.96 -8.83 11.03
N TYR A 91 -1.59 -8.14 9.96
CA TYR A 91 -0.50 -8.62 9.11
C TYR A 91 0.81 -8.69 9.90
N THR A 92 1.62 -9.70 9.62
CA THR A 92 2.98 -9.78 10.16
C THR A 92 3.89 -8.79 9.42
N LYS A 93 5.05 -8.48 10.01
CA LYS A 93 6.09 -7.72 9.29
C LYS A 93 6.51 -8.42 8.00
N ALA A 94 6.59 -9.74 8.00
CA ALA A 94 6.95 -10.52 6.81
C ALA A 94 5.92 -10.35 5.69
N ASP A 95 4.63 -10.33 6.02
CA ASP A 95 3.55 -10.08 5.06
C ASP A 95 3.67 -8.68 4.45
N VAL A 96 3.94 -7.65 5.27
CA VAL A 96 4.10 -6.28 4.79
C VAL A 96 5.37 -6.12 3.93
N LEU A 97 6.47 -6.77 4.31
CA LEU A 97 7.71 -6.77 3.52
C LEU A 97 7.52 -7.49 2.17
N GLU A 98 6.81 -8.61 2.15
CA GLU A 98 6.40 -9.27 0.91
C GLU A 98 5.60 -8.32 0.02
N TYR A 99 4.64 -7.58 0.59
CA TYR A 99 3.82 -6.66 -0.17
C TYR A 99 4.61 -5.44 -0.68
N ILE A 100 5.64 -4.98 0.06
CA ILE A 100 6.58 -3.96 -0.43
C ILE A 100 7.28 -4.46 -1.70
N THR A 101 7.88 -5.66 -1.67
CA THR A 101 8.56 -6.23 -2.83
C THR A 101 7.60 -6.41 -4.01
N PHE A 102 6.36 -6.81 -3.75
CA PHE A 102 5.33 -6.86 -4.77
C PHE A 102 5.06 -5.48 -5.39
N CYS A 103 4.89 -4.44 -4.58
CA CYS A 103 4.70 -3.06 -5.07
C CYS A 103 5.91 -2.55 -5.87
N GLU A 104 7.14 -2.90 -5.49
CA GLU A 104 8.34 -2.55 -6.26
C GLU A 104 8.30 -3.16 -7.66
N GLN A 105 7.88 -4.42 -7.79
CA GLN A 105 7.71 -5.08 -9.08
C GLN A 105 6.60 -4.40 -9.90
N GLN A 106 5.46 -4.08 -9.28
CA GLN A 106 4.37 -3.34 -9.95
C GLN A 106 4.86 -2.00 -10.51
N VAL A 107 5.73 -1.27 -9.78
CA VAL A 107 6.31 0.00 -10.26
C VAL A 107 7.10 -0.20 -11.55
N ASP A 108 7.85 -1.29 -11.63
CA ASP A 108 8.62 -1.58 -12.84
C ASP A 108 7.76 -1.96 -14.03
N ASP A 109 6.72 -2.76 -13.80
CA ASP A 109 5.85 -3.27 -14.85
C ASP A 109 4.87 -2.19 -15.36
N VAL A 110 4.38 -1.32 -14.48
CA VAL A 110 3.29 -0.38 -14.82
C VAL A 110 3.81 0.98 -15.25
N VAL A 111 4.84 1.55 -14.62
CA VAL A 111 5.24 2.95 -14.93
C VAL A 111 5.68 3.13 -16.38
N ASP A 112 6.25 2.09 -17.00
CA ASP A 112 6.65 2.16 -18.41
C ASP A 112 5.45 2.18 -19.37
N THR A 113 4.27 1.70 -18.95
CA THR A 113 3.04 1.68 -19.76
C THR A 113 2.18 2.93 -19.59
N LEU A 114 2.40 3.72 -18.52
CA LEU A 114 1.58 4.91 -18.22
C LEU A 114 1.60 5.97 -19.33
N ASP A 115 0.42 6.51 -19.65
CA ASP A 115 0.28 7.73 -20.45
C ASP A 115 0.35 8.97 -19.53
N LEU A 116 1.54 9.58 -19.45
CA LEU A 116 1.77 10.76 -18.62
C LEU A 116 1.13 12.04 -19.17
N ALA A 117 0.56 12.02 -20.38
CA ALA A 117 -0.16 13.14 -20.97
C ALA A 117 -1.69 12.97 -20.90
N GLY A 118 -2.16 11.83 -20.39
CA GLY A 118 -3.58 11.56 -20.17
C GLY A 118 -4.20 12.49 -19.12
N PRO A 119 -5.55 12.51 -19.02
CA PRO A 119 -6.21 13.22 -17.95
C PRO A 119 -5.78 12.65 -16.59
N SER A 120 -5.64 13.54 -15.59
CA SER A 120 -5.66 13.08 -14.20
C SER A 120 -7.01 12.45 -13.92
N GLY A 121 -7.02 11.30 -13.24
CA GLY A 121 -8.25 10.65 -12.76
C GLY A 121 -9.14 11.58 -11.95
#